data_AF-A0A1H9P2E0-F1
#
_entry.id   AF-A0A1H9P2E0-F1
#
_cell.length_a   1.000
_cell.length_b   1.000
_cell.length_c   1.000
_cell.angle_alpha   90.00
_cell.angle_beta   90.00
_cell.angle_gamma   90.00
#
_symmetry.space_group_name_H-M   'P 1'
#
loop_
_entity.id
_entity.type
_entity.pdbx_description
1 polymer ?
#
loop_
_entity_poly.entity_id
_entity_poly.type
_entity_poly.pdbx_seq_one_letter_code
_entity_poly.pdbx_strand_id
1 'polypeptide(L)'
;MEAMEAANLPGFDYLEYKKALQNLKKMNFTDSVRFQTAYATAQSMGVTPKALLDSAQHYLQTLKKEESKFAQALKGQRAQQVSDKEAQLKQLDASIQQQEAKIKELQDAIKKTKAEQQKLRNTISKSTEKLSKTQADFQATYSLIAGEIQTDIESMKEYLK
;
A
#
# COMPACT_ATOMS: atom_id res chain seq x y z
N MET A 1 -7.81 21.62 28.21
CA MET A 1 -8.72 22.14 29.26
C MET A 1 -8.71 21.20 30.45
N GLU A 2 -8.87 19.90 30.25
CA GLU A 2 -8.78 18.87 31.31
C GLU A 2 -7.53 18.99 32.21
N ALA A 3 -6.34 19.23 31.66
CA ALA A 3 -5.13 19.38 32.46
C ALA A 3 -5.14 20.62 33.39
N MET A 4 -5.83 21.68 32.99
CA MET A 4 -5.98 22.90 33.80
C MET A 4 -7.09 22.74 34.83
N GLU A 5 -8.17 22.05 34.48
CA GLU A 5 -9.27 21.70 35.40
C GLU A 5 -8.81 20.71 36.48
N ALA A 6 -8.00 19.71 36.12
CA ALA A 6 -7.40 18.77 37.06
C ALA A 6 -6.34 19.43 37.97
N ALA A 7 -5.75 20.54 37.53
CA ALA A 7 -4.78 21.33 38.28
C ALA A 7 -5.44 22.49 39.04
N ASN A 8 -6.77 22.60 39.04
CA ASN A 8 -7.49 23.71 39.63
C ASN A 8 -7.22 23.81 41.14
N LEU A 9 -6.97 25.02 41.65
CA LEU A 9 -6.69 25.22 43.08
C LEU A 9 -8.01 25.51 43.83
N PRO A 10 -8.10 25.17 45.12
CA PRO A 10 -9.27 25.51 45.92
C PRO A 10 -9.30 27.02 46.23
N GLY A 11 -10.50 27.61 46.20
CA GLY A 11 -10.71 29.02 46.52
C GLY A 11 -10.63 29.94 45.30
N PHE A 12 -10.42 31.23 45.52
CA PHE A 12 -10.30 32.21 44.45
C PHE A 12 -8.84 32.30 43.99
N ASP A 13 -8.56 31.87 42.75
CA ASP A 13 -7.20 31.83 42.21
C ASP A 13 -7.05 32.63 40.89
N TYR A 14 -5.96 32.42 40.17
CA TYR A 14 -5.71 33.06 38.88
C TYR A 14 -6.81 32.84 37.84
N LEU A 15 -7.46 31.68 37.76
CA LEU A 15 -8.53 31.40 36.80
C LEU A 15 -9.80 32.21 37.14
N GLU A 16 -10.20 32.28 38.41
CA GLU A 16 -11.30 33.13 38.87
C GLU A 16 -10.96 34.61 38.66
N TYR A 17 -9.72 35.01 38.95
CA TYR A 17 -9.22 36.36 38.68
C TYR A 17 -9.30 36.69 37.19
N LYS A 18 -8.88 35.77 36.31
CA LYS A 18 -8.94 35.93 34.85
C LYS A 18 -10.39 36.03 34.37
N LYS A 19 -11.30 35.24 34.93
CA LYS A 19 -12.74 35.29 34.63
C LYS A 19 -13.34 36.63 35.06
N ALA A 20 -12.98 37.14 36.24
CA ALA A 20 -13.39 38.46 36.70
C ALA A 20 -12.88 39.57 35.76
N LEU A 21 -11.61 39.52 35.35
CA LEU A 21 -11.05 40.45 34.36
C LEU A 21 -11.80 40.40 33.01
N GLN A 22 -12.17 39.21 32.53
CA GLN A 22 -12.94 39.06 31.29
C GLN A 22 -14.33 39.68 31.41
N ASN A 23 -15.01 39.49 32.55
CA ASN A 23 -16.31 40.09 32.79
C ASN A 23 -16.23 41.62 32.85
N LEU A 24 -15.23 42.17 33.55
CA LEU A 24 -15.02 43.61 33.65
C LEU A 24 -14.55 44.25 32.33
N LYS A 25 -14.02 43.48 31.38
CA LYS A 25 -13.69 43.97 30.03
C LYS A 25 -14.92 44.42 29.25
N LYS A 26 -16.12 43.97 29.66
CA LYS A 26 -17.40 44.41 29.09
C LYS A 26 -17.80 45.82 29.57
N MET A 27 -17.08 46.37 30.55
CA MET A 27 -17.24 47.72 31.06
C MET A 27 -16.12 48.61 30.50
N ASN A 28 -16.41 49.88 30.20
CA ASN A 28 -15.45 50.86 29.64
C ASN A 28 -14.40 51.33 30.67
N PHE A 29 -13.76 50.39 31.37
CA PHE A 29 -12.68 50.67 32.31
C PHE A 29 -11.32 50.60 31.63
N THR A 30 -10.40 51.43 32.13
CA THR A 30 -8.97 51.28 31.81
C THR A 30 -8.45 49.97 32.38
N ASP A 31 -7.37 49.44 31.80
CA ASP A 31 -6.76 48.19 32.24
C ASP A 31 -6.34 48.25 33.72
N SER A 32 -5.78 49.37 34.17
CA SER A 32 -5.40 49.55 35.58
C SER A 32 -6.60 49.40 36.52
N VAL A 33 -7.70 50.11 36.24
CA VAL A 33 -8.94 50.04 37.04
C VAL A 33 -9.51 48.63 37.00
N ARG A 34 -9.49 47.97 35.84
CA ARG A 34 -10.00 46.60 35.70
C ARG A 34 -9.24 45.60 36.57
N PHE A 35 -7.91 45.67 36.58
CA PHE A 35 -7.07 44.80 37.39
C PHE A 35 -7.20 45.08 38.89
N GLN A 36 -7.30 46.35 39.28
CA GLN A 36 -7.54 46.76 40.67
C GLN A 36 -8.92 46.31 41.18
N THR A 37 -9.98 46.49 40.38
CA THR A 37 -11.35 46.08 40.73
C THR A 37 -11.47 44.56 40.88
N ALA A 38 -10.89 43.79 39.95
CA ALA A 38 -10.84 42.34 40.07
C ALA A 38 -10.06 41.91 41.32
N TYR A 39 -8.98 42.62 41.67
CA TYR A 39 -8.15 42.28 42.81
C TYR A 39 -8.83 42.63 44.13
N ALA A 40 -9.56 43.74 44.21
CA ALA A 40 -10.35 44.08 45.39
C ALA A 40 -11.37 42.99 45.74
N THR A 41 -11.95 42.33 44.73
CA THR A 41 -12.83 41.17 44.91
C THR A 41 -12.07 39.96 45.44
N ALA A 42 -10.87 39.68 44.92
CA ALA A 42 -10.02 38.61 45.44
C ALA A 42 -9.56 38.88 46.89
N GLN A 43 -9.22 40.14 47.20
CA GLN A 43 -8.74 40.59 48.50
C GLN A 43 -9.80 40.44 49.59
N SER A 44 -11.07 40.72 49.29
CA SER A 44 -12.17 40.49 50.25
C SER A 44 -12.36 39.01 50.60
N MET A 45 -11.86 38.11 49.75
CA MET A 45 -11.82 36.66 49.97
C MET A 45 -10.50 36.18 50.61
N GLY A 46 -9.65 37.11 51.08
CA GLY A 46 -8.38 36.80 51.74
C GLY A 46 -7.21 36.49 50.80
N VAL A 47 -7.36 36.71 49.49
CA VAL A 47 -6.31 36.42 48.51
C VAL A 47 -5.28 37.55 48.46
N THR A 48 -4.00 37.19 48.50
CA THR A 48 -2.88 38.14 48.36
C THR A 48 -2.39 38.23 46.91
N PRO A 49 -1.67 39.30 46.52
CA PRO A 49 -1.11 39.40 45.16
C PRO A 49 -0.13 38.26 44.88
N LYS A 50 0.65 37.87 45.90
CA LYS A 50 1.57 36.75 45.82
C LYS A 50 0.84 35.43 45.53
N ALA A 51 -0.29 35.17 46.19
CA ALA A 51 -1.08 33.95 45.94
C ALA A 51 -1.65 33.91 44.51
N LEU A 52 -2.05 35.05 43.93
CA LEU A 52 -2.47 35.12 42.52
C LEU A 52 -1.32 34.88 41.54
N LEU A 53 -0.14 35.39 41.83
CA LEU A 53 1.05 35.15 41.01
C LEU A 53 1.52 33.70 41.09
N ASP A 54 1.53 33.12 42.30
CA ASP A 54 1.93 31.74 42.54
C ASP A 54 0.94 30.77 41.84
N SER A 55 -0.37 31.03 41.91
CA SER A 55 -1.38 30.24 41.17
C SER A 55 -1.26 30.40 39.66
N ALA A 56 -1.01 31.61 39.14
CA ALA A 56 -0.72 31.81 37.71
C ALA A 56 0.49 31.00 37.24
N GLN A 57 1.56 30.99 38.05
CA GLN A 57 2.78 30.24 37.77
C GLN A 57 2.53 28.71 37.78
N HIS A 58 1.71 28.22 38.71
CA HIS A 58 1.28 26.82 38.77
C HIS A 58 0.57 26.38 37.48
N TYR A 59 -0.35 27.19 36.97
CA TYR A 59 -1.03 26.93 35.70
C TYR A 59 -0.07 26.96 34.49
N LEU A 60 0.86 27.92 34.44
CA LEU A 60 1.89 27.96 33.39
C LEU A 60 2.79 26.72 33.40
N GLN A 61 3.20 26.26 34.58
CA GLN A 61 3.99 25.03 34.71
C GLN A 61 3.19 23.79 34.28
N THR A 62 1.91 23.75 34.60
CA THR A 62 1.01 22.66 34.18
C THR A 62 0.88 22.62 32.66
N LEU A 63 0.64 23.76 32.00
CA LEU A 63 0.61 23.86 30.55
C LEU A 63 1.93 23.43 29.91
N LYS A 64 3.06 23.86 30.46
CA LYS A 64 4.39 23.47 29.95
C LYS A 64 4.64 21.96 30.04
N LYS A 65 4.19 21.31 31.12
CA LYS A 65 4.25 19.85 31.25
C LYS A 65 3.38 19.16 30.21
N GLU A 66 2.18 19.69 29.98
CA GLU A 66 1.25 19.11 29.02
C GLU A 66 1.74 19.27 27.57
N GLU A 67 2.28 20.45 27.23
CA GLU A 67 2.95 20.70 25.95
C GLU A 67 4.10 19.69 25.71
N SER A 68 4.93 19.47 26.73
CA SER A 68 6.04 18.51 26.64
C SER A 68 5.56 17.07 26.44
N LYS A 69 4.52 16.64 27.16
CA LYS A 69 3.90 15.32 26.98
C LYS A 69 3.31 15.16 25.59
N PHE A 70 2.57 16.16 25.11
CA PHE A 70 1.99 16.17 23.78
C PHE A 70 3.07 16.08 22.70
N ALA A 71 4.14 16.86 22.80
CA ALA A 71 5.25 16.81 21.85
C ALA A 71 5.92 15.43 21.82
N GLN A 72 6.10 14.80 22.98
CA GLN A 72 6.66 13.45 23.08
C GLN A 72 5.73 12.40 22.46
N ALA A 73 4.43 12.44 22.76
CA ALA A 73 3.43 11.55 22.19
C ALA A 73 3.35 11.70 20.67
N LEU A 74 3.33 12.93 20.17
CA LEU A 74 3.30 13.22 18.73
C LEU A 74 4.58 12.71 18.04
N LYS A 75 5.75 12.90 18.65
CA LYS A 75 7.02 12.35 18.14
C LYS A 75 6.98 10.83 18.08
N GLY A 76 6.50 10.17 19.13
CA GLY A 76 6.34 8.71 19.19
C GLY A 76 5.38 8.19 18.12
N GLN A 77 4.22 8.82 17.98
CA GLN A 77 3.21 8.43 16.99
C GLN A 77 3.70 8.65 15.55
N ARG A 78 4.39 9.77 15.27
CA ARG A 78 5.01 10.02 13.96
C ARG A 78 6.07 8.97 13.65
N ALA A 79 6.98 8.70 14.60
CA ALA A 79 8.03 7.71 14.43
C ALA A 79 7.46 6.33 14.16
N GLN A 80 6.44 5.90 14.92
CA GLN A 80 5.79 4.62 14.75
C GLN A 80 5.11 4.51 13.37
N GLN A 81 4.28 5.48 13.00
CA GLN A 81 3.57 5.43 11.71
C GLN A 81 4.50 5.50 10.50
N VAL A 82 5.59 6.27 10.59
CA VAL A 82 6.59 6.34 9.53
C VAL A 82 7.37 5.03 9.45
N SER A 83 7.85 4.52 10.57
CA SER A 83 8.60 3.25 10.64
C SER A 83 7.77 2.08 10.12
N ASP A 84 6.49 1.99 10.47
CA ASP A 84 5.59 0.93 10.00
C ASP A 84 5.40 1.01 8.47
N LYS A 85 5.24 2.22 7.94
CA LYS A 85 5.11 2.44 6.49
C LYS A 85 6.42 2.15 5.75
N GLU A 86 7.57 2.53 6.30
CA GLU A 86 8.88 2.21 5.73
C GLU A 86 9.12 0.69 5.68
N ALA A 87 8.75 -0.03 6.74
CA ALA A 87 8.84 -1.49 6.78
C ALA A 87 7.92 -2.15 5.74
N GLN A 88 6.67 -1.67 5.63
CA GLN A 88 5.72 -2.15 4.61
C GLN A 88 6.22 -1.86 3.19
N LEU A 89 6.75 -0.67 2.94
CA LEU A 89 7.30 -0.29 1.64
C LEU A 89 8.45 -1.23 1.24
N LYS A 90 9.38 -1.49 2.17
CA LYS A 90 10.49 -2.42 1.93
C LYS A 90 10.02 -3.85 1.63
N GLN A 91 8.96 -4.32 2.28
CA GLN A 91 8.36 -5.63 1.99
C GLN A 91 7.73 -5.66 0.60
N LEU A 92 7.02 -4.59 0.21
CA LEU A 92 6.44 -4.47 -1.13
C LEU A 92 7.53 -4.44 -2.20
N ASP A 93 8.60 -3.66 -2.01
CA ASP A 93 9.73 -3.59 -2.95
C ASP A 93 10.39 -4.97 -3.15
N ALA A 94 10.62 -5.71 -2.07
CA ALA A 94 11.15 -7.06 -2.15
C ALA A 94 10.21 -8.02 -2.90
N SER A 95 8.90 -7.91 -2.65
CA SER A 95 7.89 -8.71 -3.37
C SER A 95 7.85 -8.37 -4.87
N ILE A 96 7.95 -7.09 -5.22
CA ILE A 96 8.01 -6.64 -6.63
C ILE A 96 9.23 -7.25 -7.32
N GLN A 97 10.41 -7.16 -6.71
CA GLN A 97 11.63 -7.73 -7.29
C GLN A 97 11.53 -9.24 -7.51
N GLN A 98 10.94 -9.97 -6.56
CA GLN A 98 10.70 -11.41 -6.71
C GLN A 98 9.73 -11.73 -7.85
N GLN A 99 8.64 -10.95 -7.98
CA GLN A 99 7.67 -11.10 -9.06
C GLN A 99 8.29 -10.79 -10.43
N GLU A 100 9.10 -9.74 -10.55
CA GLU A 100 9.81 -9.39 -11.77
C GLU A 100 10.79 -10.49 -12.20
N ALA A 101 11.55 -11.05 -11.25
CA ALA A 101 12.42 -12.20 -11.50
C ALA A 101 11.59 -13.39 -12.02
N LYS A 102 10.43 -13.66 -11.42
CA LYS A 102 9.56 -14.75 -11.87
C LYS A 102 8.97 -14.53 -13.25
N ILE A 103 8.58 -13.29 -13.58
CA ILE A 103 8.12 -12.92 -14.92
C ILE A 103 9.21 -13.22 -15.95
N LYS A 104 10.47 -12.86 -15.66
CA LYS A 104 11.60 -13.13 -16.55
C LYS A 104 11.81 -14.63 -16.78
N GLU A 105 11.80 -15.43 -15.72
CA GLU A 105 11.89 -16.90 -15.83
C GLU A 105 10.77 -17.48 -16.71
N LEU A 106 9.53 -17.04 -16.49
CA LEU A 106 8.38 -17.51 -17.26
C LEU A 106 8.48 -17.10 -18.73
N GLN A 107 8.95 -15.89 -19.02
CA GLN A 107 9.18 -15.44 -20.39
C GLN A 107 10.23 -16.30 -21.11
N ASP A 108 11.31 -16.66 -20.43
CA ASP A 108 12.36 -17.50 -21.02
C ASP A 108 11.88 -18.95 -21.20
N ALA A 109 11.10 -19.49 -20.26
CA ALA A 109 10.45 -20.79 -20.41
C ALA A 109 9.46 -20.81 -21.60
N ILE A 110 8.67 -19.74 -21.78
CA ILE A 110 7.77 -19.58 -22.93
C ILE A 110 8.54 -19.57 -24.24
N LYS A 111 9.67 -18.84 -24.32
CA LYS A 111 10.51 -18.79 -25.52
C LYS A 111 11.03 -20.19 -25.88
N LYS A 112 11.57 -20.92 -24.90
CA LYS A 112 12.05 -22.29 -25.09
C LYS A 112 10.94 -23.23 -25.60
N THR A 113 9.78 -23.18 -24.95
CA THR A 113 8.61 -23.99 -25.31
C THR A 113 8.12 -23.67 -26.74
N LYS A 114 8.11 -22.40 -27.13
CA LYS A 114 7.75 -21.99 -28.51
C LYS A 114 8.73 -22.53 -29.55
N ALA A 115 10.03 -22.51 -29.24
CA ALA A 115 11.05 -23.07 -30.14
C ALA A 115 10.88 -24.58 -30.32
N GLU A 116 10.64 -25.32 -29.23
CA GLU A 116 10.35 -26.76 -29.27
C GLU A 116 9.06 -27.07 -30.04
N GLN A 117 7.99 -26.29 -29.81
CA GLN A 117 6.74 -26.40 -30.56
C GLN A 117 6.97 -26.24 -32.07
N GLN A 118 7.75 -25.22 -32.48
CA GLN A 118 8.02 -25.00 -33.90
C GLN A 118 8.85 -26.14 -34.51
N LYS A 119 9.83 -26.67 -33.77
CA LYS A 119 10.60 -27.84 -34.20
C LYS A 119 9.70 -29.04 -34.44
N LEU A 120 8.80 -29.34 -33.49
CA LEU A 120 7.83 -30.44 -33.62
C LEU A 120 6.91 -30.24 -34.83
N ARG A 121 6.36 -29.03 -35.02
CA ARG A 121 5.53 -28.72 -36.19
C ARG A 121 6.26 -28.99 -37.51
N ASN A 122 7.52 -28.57 -37.61
CA ASN A 122 8.34 -28.81 -38.79
C ASN A 122 8.60 -30.31 -39.01
N THR A 123 8.88 -31.06 -37.95
CA THR A 123 9.05 -32.52 -38.02
C THR A 123 7.77 -33.20 -38.48
N ILE A 124 6.61 -32.82 -37.93
CA ILE A 124 5.31 -33.36 -38.32
C ILE A 124 5.05 -33.09 -39.81
N SER A 125 5.24 -31.86 -40.30
CA SER A 125 5.04 -31.52 -41.72
C SER A 125 5.88 -32.42 -42.63
N LYS A 126 7.19 -32.52 -42.34
CA LYS A 126 8.12 -33.34 -43.15
C LYS A 126 7.77 -34.82 -43.13
N SER A 127 7.38 -35.34 -41.97
CA SER A 127 6.95 -36.74 -41.85
C SER A 127 5.66 -36.99 -42.64
N THR A 128 4.69 -36.08 -42.56
CA THR A 128 3.44 -36.17 -43.32
C THR A 128 3.71 -36.12 -44.83
N GLU A 129 4.52 -35.17 -45.30
CA GLU A 129 4.90 -35.06 -46.72
C GLU A 129 5.58 -36.33 -47.23
N LYS A 130 6.51 -36.90 -46.44
CA LYS A 130 7.18 -38.16 -46.80
C LYS A 130 6.21 -39.33 -46.88
N LEU A 131 5.31 -39.47 -45.91
CA LEU A 131 4.30 -40.53 -45.90
C LEU A 131 3.35 -40.41 -47.10
N SER A 132 2.86 -39.21 -47.39
CA SER A 132 2.02 -38.95 -48.55
C SER A 132 2.73 -39.32 -49.86
N LYS A 133 4.01 -38.98 -49.99
CA LYS A 133 4.80 -39.37 -51.16
C LYS A 133 4.94 -40.89 -51.26
N THR A 134 5.33 -41.58 -50.18
CA THR A 134 5.45 -43.04 -50.18
C THR A 134 4.13 -43.72 -50.52
N GLN A 135 3.01 -43.21 -50.01
CA GLN A 135 1.68 -43.72 -50.35
C GLN A 135 1.37 -43.54 -51.84
N ALA A 136 1.62 -42.34 -52.39
CA ALA A 136 1.39 -42.06 -53.81
C ALA A 136 2.26 -42.94 -54.71
N ASP A 137 3.56 -43.07 -54.39
CA ASP A 137 4.51 -43.91 -55.12
C ASP A 137 4.04 -45.38 -55.10
N PHE A 138 3.65 -45.90 -53.93
CA PHE A 138 3.12 -47.25 -53.80
C PHE A 138 1.85 -47.47 -54.63
N GLN A 139 0.87 -46.56 -54.56
CA GLN A 139 -0.38 -46.66 -55.30
C GLN A 139 -0.16 -46.63 -56.82
N ALA A 140 0.80 -45.82 -57.29
CA ALA A 140 1.17 -45.75 -58.70
C ALA A 140 1.79 -47.09 -59.16
N THR A 141 2.78 -47.61 -58.42
CA THR A 141 3.41 -48.90 -58.75
C THR A 141 2.41 -50.05 -58.69
N TYR A 142 1.56 -50.11 -57.66
CA TYR A 142 0.52 -51.13 -57.55
C TYR A 142 -0.45 -51.09 -58.74
N SER A 143 -0.94 -49.90 -59.11
CA SER A 143 -1.88 -49.74 -60.23
C SER A 143 -1.26 -50.17 -61.57
N LEU A 144 0.02 -49.87 -61.78
CA LEU A 144 0.75 -50.30 -62.99
C LEU A 144 0.82 -51.83 -63.07
N ILE A 145 1.35 -52.48 -62.03
CA ILE A 145 1.52 -53.94 -62.01
C ILE A 145 0.18 -54.66 -62.10
N ALA A 146 -0.83 -54.20 -61.35
CA ALA A 146 -2.17 -54.77 -61.41
C ALA A 146 -2.80 -54.64 -62.81
N GLY A 147 -2.57 -53.51 -63.49
CA GLY A 147 -3.00 -53.28 -64.87
C GLY A 147 -2.31 -54.22 -65.87
N GLU A 148 -0.99 -54.36 -65.78
CA GLU A 148 -0.21 -55.29 -66.62
C GLU A 148 -0.72 -56.73 -66.46
N ILE A 149 -0.87 -57.21 -65.21
CA ILE A 149 -1.40 -58.54 -64.91
C ILE A 149 -2.81 -58.71 -65.51
N GLN A 150 -3.66 -57.70 -65.40
CA GLN A 150 -5.01 -57.75 -65.93
C GLN A 150 -5.02 -57.88 -67.47
N THR A 151 -4.18 -57.11 -68.16
CA THR A 151 -3.99 -57.19 -69.62
C THR A 151 -3.41 -58.54 -70.05
N ASP A 152 -2.45 -59.08 -69.29
CA ASP A 152 -1.89 -60.40 -69.55
C ASP A 152 -2.95 -61.49 -69.41
N ILE A 153 -3.79 -61.43 -68.36
CA ILE A 153 -4.91 -62.36 -68.16
C ILE A 153 -5.88 -62.34 -69.35
N GLU A 154 -6.20 -61.16 -69.88
CA GLU A 154 -7.07 -61.00 -71.04
C GLU A 154 -6.44 -61.62 -72.30
N SER A 155 -5.17 -61.33 -72.55
CA SER A 155 -4.41 -61.89 -73.68
C SER A 155 -4.29 -63.41 -73.59
N MET A 156 -4.04 -63.96 -72.39
CA MET A 156 -3.96 -65.40 -72.16
C MET A 156 -5.29 -66.10 -72.47
N LYS A 157 -6.43 -65.50 -72.11
CA LYS A 157 -7.77 -66.04 -72.42
C LYS A 157 -8.06 -66.04 -73.92
N GLU A 158 -7.50 -65.10 -74.68
CA GLU A 158 -7.70 -64.98 -76.12
C GLU A 158 -6.83 -65.97 -76.90
N TYR A 159 -5.52 -66.02 -76.60
CA TYR A 159 -4.53 -66.67 -77.45
C TYR A 159 -4.11 -68.09 -77.03
N LEU A 160 -4.31 -68.50 -75.78
CA LEU A 160 -3.89 -69.82 -75.28
C LEU A 160 -5.01 -70.88 -75.35
N LYS A 161 -5.83 -70.83 -76.41
CA LYS A 161 -6.90 -71.82 -76.65
C LYS A 161 -6.39 -73.06 -77.38
#